data_AF-A0A965UJW0-F1
#
_entry.id   AF-A0A965UJW0-F1
#
_cell.length_a   1.000
_cell.length_b   1.000
_cell.length_c   1.000
_cell.angle_alpha   90.00
_cell.angle_beta   90.00
_cell.angle_gamma   90.00
#
_symmetry.space_group_name_H-M   'P 1'
#
loop_
_entity.id
_entity.type
_entity.pdbx_description
1 polymer ?
#
loop_
_entity_poly.entity_id
_entity_poly.type
_entity_poly.pdbx_seq_one_letter_code
_entity_poly.pdbx_strand_id
1 'polypeptide(L)' 'RIATNCGYVLKIGPLAYHDKERYPTGPWCKKGDWVIFARYAGSRLPIEGGEVRLLNDDEVLGIIKNPEDVLHHI' A
#
# COMPACT_ATOMS: atom_id res chain seq x y z
N ARG A 1 17.15 -6.61 8.09
CA ARG A 1 15.74 -6.81 8.50
C ARG A 1 14.89 -5.89 7.62
N ILE A 2 14.15 -6.42 6.64
CA ILE A 2 13.26 -5.59 5.84
C ILE A 2 12.03 -5.34 6.70
N ALA A 3 11.90 -4.13 7.23
CA ALA A 3 10.73 -3.73 7.98
C ALA A 3 9.64 -3.34 6.97
N THR A 4 8.93 -4.32 6.44
CA THR A 4 7.78 -4.12 5.58
C THR A 4 6.49 -4.33 6.36
N ASN A 5 5.50 -3.50 6.05
CA ASN A 5 4.16 -3.62 6.59
C ASN A 5 3.21 -4.08 5.47
N CYS A 6 2.11 -4.70 5.89
CA CYS A 6 1.00 -5.05 5.03
C CYS A 6 -0.20 -4.14 5.34
N GLY A 7 -0.93 -3.73 4.31
CA GLY A 7 -2.15 -2.94 4.45
C GLY A 7 -3.17 -3.25 3.36
N TYR A 8 -4.43 -2.99 3.66
CA TYR A 8 -5.55 -3.21 2.74
C TYR A 8 -5.93 -1.90 2.05
N VAL A 9 -6.05 -1.91 0.73
CA VAL A 9 -6.35 -0.71 -0.06
C VAL A 9 -7.84 -0.34 0.05
N LEU A 10 -8.15 0.65 0.89
CA LEU A 10 -9.51 1.15 1.08
C LEU A 10 -9.99 2.03 -0.08
N LYS A 11 -9.11 2.86 -0.64
CA LYS A 11 -9.41 3.80 -1.73
C LYS A 11 -8.13 4.20 -2.46
N ILE A 12 -8.24 4.50 -3.74
CA ILE A 12 -7.16 5.04 -4.56
C ILE A 12 -7.53 6.45 -4.99
N GLY A 13 -6.56 7.37 -4.91
CA GLY A 13 -6.72 8.75 -5.35
C GLY A 13 -6.84 8.84 -6.88
N PRO A 14 -7.53 9.86 -7.42
CA PRO A 14 -7.78 10.00 -8.85
C PRO A 14 -6.56 10.36 -9.69
N LEU A 15 -5.39 10.52 -9.07
CA LEU A 15 -4.12 10.80 -9.76
C LEU A 15 -3.09 9.69 -9.56
N ALA A 16 -3.36 8.73 -8.68
CA ALA A 16 -2.45 7.63 -8.42
C ALA A 16 -2.34 6.75 -9.67
N TYR A 17 -1.10 6.44 -10.08
CA TYR A 17 -0.80 5.64 -11.27
C TYR A 17 -1.28 6.22 -12.61
N HIS A 18 -1.59 7.52 -12.69
CA HIS A 18 -2.00 8.16 -13.95
C HIS A 18 -0.82 8.48 -14.88
N ASP A 19 0.39 8.56 -14.34
CA ASP A 19 1.60 8.79 -15.11
C ASP A 19 1.98 7.52 -15.90
N LYS A 20 1.79 7.56 -17.21
CA LYS A 20 2.08 6.43 -18.12
C LYS A 20 3.57 6.21 -18.37
N GLU A 21 4.41 7.23 -18.17
CA GLU A 21 5.87 7.08 -18.28
C GLU A 21 6.40 6.35 -17.05
N ARG A 22 5.89 6.72 -15.87
CA ARG A 22 6.27 6.08 -14.60
C ARG A 22 5.65 4.70 -14.42
N TYR A 23 4.41 4.50 -14.87
CA TYR A 23 3.65 3.26 -14.71
C TYR A 23 3.19 2.68 -16.06
N PRO A 24 4.13 2.25 -16.93
CA PRO A 24 3.81 1.80 -18.29
C PRO A 24 2.96 0.51 -18.31
N THR A 25 3.01 -0.29 -17.25
CA THR A 25 2.24 -1.53 -17.09
C THR A 25 0.91 -1.33 -16.39
N GLY A 26 0.57 -0.08 -16.03
CA GLY A 26 -0.65 0.26 -15.28
C GLY A 26 -0.45 0.30 -13.76
N PRO A 27 -1.55 0.41 -13.00
CA PRO A 27 -1.51 0.60 -11.55
C PRO A 27 -0.95 -0.61 -10.81
N TRP A 28 -0.11 -0.36 -9.80
CA TRP A 28 0.45 -1.43 -8.96
C TRP A 28 -0.57 -2.09 -8.06
N CYS A 29 -1.63 -1.39 -7.67
CA CYS A 29 -2.70 -1.94 -6.83
C CYS A 29 -4.04 -1.30 -7.18
N LYS A 30 -5.12 -1.99 -6.80
CA LYS A 30 -6.50 -1.47 -6.86
C LYS A 30 -7.15 -1.52 -5.48
N LYS A 31 -8.28 -0.83 -5.34
CA LYS A 31 -9.14 -0.98 -4.16
C LYS A 31 -9.47 -2.46 -3.94
N GLY A 32 -9.28 -2.93 -2.71
CA GLY A 32 -9.53 -4.32 -2.31
C GLY A 32 -8.31 -5.24 -2.35
N ASP A 33 -7.15 -4.76 -2.81
CA ASP A 33 -5.92 -5.54 -2.75
C ASP A 33 -5.22 -5.37 -1.39
N TRP A 34 -4.45 -6.38 -1.01
CA TRP A 34 -3.45 -6.28 0.06
C TRP A 34 -2.12 -5.86 -0.53
N VAL A 35 -1.49 -4.84 0.05
CA VAL A 35 -0.24 -4.28 -0.45
C VAL A 35 0.85 -4.28 0.61
N ILE A 36 2.08 -4.48 0.15
CA ILE A 36 3.28 -4.34 0.97
C ILE A 36 3.90 -2.96 0.73
N PHE A 37 4.27 -2.29 1.82
CA PHE A 37 4.97 -1.00 1.78
C PHE A 37 6.04 -0.93 2.87
N ALA A 38 6.98 0.00 2.73
CA ALA A 38 8.04 0.19 3.73
C ALA A 38 7.46 0.65 5.08
N ARG A 39 8.05 0.23 6.21
CA ARG A 39 7.54 0.52 7.56
C ARG A 39 7.22 2.00 7.82
N TYR A 40 8.05 2.89 7.28
CA TYR A 40 7.94 4.34 7.49
C TYR A 40 7.25 5.09 6.35
N ALA A 41 6.77 4.37 5.32
CA ALA A 41 6.04 4.98 4.23
C ALA A 41 4.67 5.48 4.70
N GLY A 42 4.25 6.59 4.09
CA GLY A 42 2.95 7.20 4.31
C GLY A 42 2.76 7.94 5.64
N SER A 43 1.61 8.60 5.74
CA SER A 43 1.16 9.34 6.92
C SER A 43 0.09 8.57 7.67
N ARG A 44 0.25 8.45 8.99
CA ARG A 44 -0.74 7.84 9.89
C ARG A 44 -1.81 8.87 10.24
N LEU A 45 -3.06 8.57 9.92
CA LEU A 45 -4.21 9.43 10.16
C LEU A 45 -5.16 8.72 11.14
N PRO A 46 -5.30 9.21 12.38
CA PRO A 46 -6.26 8.65 13.32
C PRO A 46 -7.69 8.96 12.85
N ILE A 47 -8.57 7.98 12.97
CA ILE A 47 -9.99 8.12 12.68
C ILE A 47 -10.80 7.53 13.83
N GLU A 48 -12.11 7.84 13.88
CA GLU A 48 -12.99 7.17 14.83
C GLU A 48 -13.02 5.66 14.52
N GLY A 49 -12.64 4.84 15.50
CA GLY A 49 -12.59 3.38 15.34
C GLY A 49 -11.26 2.81 14.83
N GLY A 50 -10.21 3.61 14.65
CA GLY A 50 -8.89 3.08 14.33
C GLY A 50 -7.91 4.08 13.72
N GLU A 51 -7.06 3.58 12.83
CA GLU A 51 -6.09 4.38 12.09
C GLU A 51 -6.08 3.96 10.63
N VAL A 52 -6.02 4.95 9.74
CA VAL A 52 -5.75 4.73 8.32
C VAL A 52 -4.38 5.28 7.97
N ARG A 53 -3.79 4.72 6.92
CA ARG A 53 -2.52 5.20 6.39
C ARG A 53 -2.73 5.74 4.98
N LEU A 54 -2.27 6.97 4.75
CA LEU A 54 -2.20 7.57 3.42
C LEU A 54 -0.81 7.29 2.84
N LEU A 55 -0.75 6.63 1.70
CA LEU A 55 0.48 6.27 0.99
C LEU A 55 0.53 6.99 -0.35
N ASN A 56 1.73 7.35 -0.80
CA ASN A 56 1.95 7.71 -2.20
C ASN A 56 1.93 6.45 -3.06
N ASP A 57 1.65 6.62 -4.35
CA ASP A 57 1.54 5.52 -5.30
C ASP A 57 2.87 4.80 -5.58
N ASP A 58 4.00 5.48 -5.35
CA ASP A 58 5.34 4.93 -5.50
C ASP A 58 5.90 4.22 -4.26
N GLU A 59 5.22 4.29 -3.13
CA GLU A 59 5.62 3.61 -1.89
C GLU A 59 5.14 2.16 -1.81
N VAL A 60 4.27 1.74 -2.74
CA VAL A 60 3.78 0.38 -2.85
C VAL A 60 4.84 -0.51 -3.50
N LEU A 61 5.26 -1.56 -2.79
CA LEU A 61 6.31 -2.48 -3.23
C LEU A 61 5.75 -3.74 -3.94
N GLY A 62 4.48 -4.07 -3.70
CA GLY A 62 3.82 -5.21 -4.33
C GLY A 62 2.43 -5.53 -3.77
N ILE A 63 1.69 -6.35 -4.51
CA ILE A 63 0.40 -6.92 -4.09
C ILE A 63 0.60 -8.34 -3.56
N ILE A 64 -0.13 -8.69 -2.52
CA ILE A 64 -0.28 -10.07 -2.02
C ILE A 64 -1.74 -10.49 -2.01
N LYS A 65 -1.97 -11.81 -2.03
CA LYS A 65 -3.34 -12.36 -2.00
C LYS A 65 -3.86 -12.42 -0.57
N ASN A 66 -3.07 -12.98 0.34
CA ASN A 66 -3.41 -13.04 1.76
C ASN A 66 -2.34 -12.31 2.59
N PRO A 67 -2.74 -11.50 3.58
CA PRO A 67 -1.79 -10.84 4.49
C PRO A 67 -0.97 -11.84 5.31
N GLU A 68 -1.52 -13.03 5.56
CA GLU A 68 -0.87 -14.11 6.30
C GLU A 68 0.30 -14.76 5.54
N ASP A 69 0.36 -14.58 4.21
CA ASP A 69 1.47 -15.09 3.38
C ASP A 69 2.78 -14.34 3.68
N VAL A 70 2.71 -13.18 4.36
CA VAL A 70 3.86 -12.39 4.78
C VAL A 70 4.17 -12.69 6.24
N LEU A 71 5.12 -13.60 6.47
CA LEU A 71 5.61 -13.93 7.80
C LEU A 71 6.37 -12.74 8.41
N HIS A 72 5.74 -12.06 9.36
CA HIS A 72 6.41 -11.10 10.23
C HIS A 72 7.24 -11.86 11.27
N HIS A 73 8.52 -12.12 10.99
CA HIS A 73 9.44 -12.61 12.02
C HIS A 73 9.68 -11.51 13.07
N ILE A 74 8.94 -11.62 14.18
CA ILE A 74 8.99 -10.78 15.39
C ILE A 74 10.37 -10.86 16.05
#